data_AF-A0A7Z9FJA7-F1
#
_entry.id   AF-A0A7Z9FJA7-F1
#
_cell.length_a   1.000
_cell.length_b   1.000
_cell.length_c   1.000
_cell.angle_alpha   90.00
_cell.angle_beta   90.00
_cell.angle_gamma   90.00
#
_symmetry.space_group_name_H-M   'P 1'
#
loop_
_entity.id
_entity.type
_entity.pdbx_description
1 polymer ?
#
loop_
_entity_poly.entity_id
_entity_poly.type
_entity_poly.pdbx_seq_one_letter_code
_entity_poly.pdbx_strand_id
1 'polypeptide(L)'
;MLREKYFFQLSVAQQTVEARRPTPEEIEKLQIGPTDPVLSFTRTTLNSQSKPVEFVKSVYLGDRYKLRIMLKPSAQNIQEQERGMRKLKKAVFWKIC
;
A
#
# COMPACT_ATOMS: atom_id res chain seq x y z
N MET A 1 -7.18 -12.53 13.28
CA MET A 1 -6.02 -12.41 12.35
C MET A 1 -4.71 -12.56 13.11
N LEU A 2 -3.58 -12.95 12.48
CA LEU A 2 -2.28 -13.24 13.14
C LEU A 2 -1.76 -12.12 14.07
N ARG A 3 -2.05 -10.85 13.75
CA ARG A 3 -1.70 -9.70 14.60
C ARG A 3 -2.40 -9.72 15.97
N GLU A 4 -3.67 -10.11 16.01
CA GLU A 4 -4.46 -10.18 17.26
C GLU A 4 -4.05 -11.38 18.12
N LYS A 5 -3.39 -12.37 17.52
CA LYS A 5 -3.07 -13.64 18.19
C LYS A 5 -1.59 -13.77 18.58
N TYR A 6 -0.68 -13.03 17.94
CA TYR A 6 0.77 -13.24 18.12
C TYR A 6 1.64 -11.98 18.24
N PHE A 7 1.07 -10.78 18.42
CA PHE A 7 1.83 -9.53 18.66
C PHE A 7 3.04 -9.31 17.73
N PHE A 8 2.97 -9.74 16.47
CA PHE A 8 4.08 -9.53 15.53
C PHE A 8 4.14 -8.05 15.11
N GLN A 9 5.32 -7.44 15.30
CA GLN A 9 5.65 -6.14 14.70
C GLN A 9 5.80 -6.31 13.18
N LEU A 10 4.71 -6.07 12.45
CA LEU A 10 4.70 -6.04 10.99
C LEU A 10 5.52 -4.82 10.55
N SER A 11 6.61 -5.06 9.83
CA SER A 11 7.55 -4.00 9.43
C SER A 11 7.22 -3.44 8.04
N VAL A 12 6.96 -4.33 7.09
CA VAL A 12 6.67 -4.01 5.69
C VAL A 12 5.63 -4.97 5.18
N ALA A 13 4.65 -4.48 4.42
CA ALA A 13 3.69 -5.30 3.71
C ALA A 13 3.65 -4.86 2.24
N GLN A 14 3.81 -5.82 1.34
CA GLN A 14 3.60 -5.62 -0.09
C GLN A 14 2.22 -6.15 -0.44
N GLN A 15 1.38 -5.30 -1.04
CA GLN A 15 0.03 -5.68 -1.44
C GLN A 15 -0.18 -5.35 -2.92
N THR A 16 -0.64 -6.35 -3.66
CA THR A 16 -1.08 -6.21 -5.06
C THR A 16 -2.59 -6.31 -5.10
N VAL A 17 -3.22 -5.41 -5.87
CA VAL A 17 -4.66 -5.39 -6.10
C VAL A 17 -4.90 -5.42 -7.61
N GLU A 18 -5.75 -6.34 -8.05
CA GLU A 18 -6.07 -6.53 -9.47
C GLU A 18 -7.59 -6.68 -9.65
N ALA A 19 -8.11 -6.17 -10.77
CA ALA A 19 -9.46 -6.45 -11.23
C ALA A 19 -9.40 -7.61 -12.24
N ARG A 20 -10.23 -8.63 -12.06
CA ARG A 20 -10.25 -9.81 -12.94
C ARG A 20 -11.64 -10.46 -12.98
N ARG A 21 -11.78 -11.45 -13.86
CA ARG A 21 -12.93 -12.38 -13.83
C ARG A 21 -12.79 -13.38 -12.67
N PRO A 22 -13.91 -13.88 -12.13
CA PRO A 22 -13.90 -14.82 -11.04
C PRO A 22 -13.49 -16.21 -11.56
N THR A 23 -12.87 -17.00 -10.69
CA THR A 23 -12.61 -18.41 -10.98
C THR A 23 -13.89 -19.25 -10.77
N PRO A 24 -13.97 -20.48 -11.32
CA PRO A 24 -15.11 -21.36 -11.07
C PRO A 24 -15.42 -21.59 -9.58
N GLU A 25 -14.38 -21.71 -8.75
CA GLU A 25 -14.52 -21.87 -7.29
C GLU A 25 -15.11 -20.61 -6.63
N GLU A 26 -14.71 -19.42 -7.10
CA GLU A 26 -15.23 -18.15 -6.58
C GLU A 26 -16.67 -17.89 -7.02
N ILE A 27 -17.03 -18.27 -8.25
CA ILE A 27 -18.41 -18.22 -8.77
C ILE A 27 -19.34 -18.99 -7.81
N GLU A 28 -18.94 -20.22 -7.44
CA GLU A 28 -19.72 -21.07 -6.54
C GLU A 28 -19.77 -20.48 -5.11
N LYS A 29 -18.61 -20.13 -4.54
CA LYS A 29 -18.53 -19.67 -3.14
C LYS A 29 -19.12 -18.28 -2.91
N LEU A 30 -19.03 -17.39 -3.88
CA LEU A 30 -19.50 -16.01 -3.77
C LEU A 30 -20.88 -15.80 -4.40
N GLN A 31 -21.43 -16.83 -5.06
CA GLN A 31 -22.74 -16.81 -5.70
C GLN A 31 -22.87 -15.65 -6.72
N ILE A 32 -21.91 -15.57 -7.64
CA ILE A 32 -21.82 -14.53 -8.67
C ILE A 32 -21.78 -15.13 -10.08
N GLY A 33 -22.02 -14.30 -11.08
CA GLY A 33 -21.90 -14.66 -12.48
C GLY A 33 -20.45 -14.76 -12.98
N PRO A 34 -20.20 -15.49 -14.08
CA PRO A 34 -18.85 -15.68 -14.63
C PRO A 34 -18.22 -14.41 -15.23
N THR A 35 -19.02 -13.38 -15.44
CA THR A 35 -18.60 -12.07 -15.96
C THR A 35 -18.54 -11.00 -14.88
N ASP A 36 -18.97 -11.30 -13.65
CA ASP A 36 -19.03 -10.32 -12.58
C ASP A 36 -17.61 -9.95 -12.13
N PRO A 37 -17.24 -8.67 -12.09
CA PRO A 37 -15.88 -8.27 -11.78
C PRO A 37 -15.56 -8.57 -10.31
N VAL A 38 -14.36 -9.09 -10.05
CA VAL A 38 -13.84 -9.25 -8.70
C VAL A 38 -12.53 -8.47 -8.52
N LEU A 39 -12.31 -8.02 -7.29
CA LEU A 39 -11.04 -7.44 -6.85
C LEU A 39 -10.25 -8.50 -6.08
N SER A 40 -9.13 -8.91 -6.66
CA SER A 40 -8.20 -9.88 -6.08
C SER A 40 -7.07 -9.14 -5.38
N PHE A 41 -6.84 -9.51 -4.12
CA PHE A 41 -5.82 -8.95 -3.25
C PHE A 41 -4.82 -10.04 -2.92
N THR A 42 -3.55 -9.76 -3.16
CA THR A 42 -2.43 -10.58 -2.68
C THR A 42 -1.57 -9.73 -1.75
N ARG A 43 -1.38 -10.18 -0.51
CA ARG A 43 -0.54 -9.50 0.47
C ARG A 43 0.55 -10.43 0.99
N THR A 44 1.79 -9.96 0.92
CA THR A 44 2.94 -10.58 1.58
C THR A 44 3.43 -9.64 2.65
N THR A 45 3.45 -10.10 3.89
CA THR A 45 3.98 -9.33 5.03
C THR A 45 5.37 -9.84 5.40
N LEU A 46 6.30 -8.92 5.66
CA LEU A 46 7.69 -9.19 6.01
C LEU A 46 7.97 -8.75 7.47
N ASN A 47 8.79 -9.52 8.17
CA ASN A 47 9.35 -9.11 9.46
C ASN A 47 10.55 -8.14 9.28
N SER A 48 11.08 -7.65 10.39
CA SER A 48 12.22 -6.72 10.42
C SER A 48 13.52 -7.26 9.78
N GLN A 49 13.62 -8.57 9.57
CA GLN A 49 14.73 -9.23 8.88
C GLN A 49 14.42 -9.52 7.40
N SER A 50 13.38 -8.88 6.84
CA SER A 50 12.92 -9.06 5.46
C SER A 50 12.48 -10.49 5.12
N LYS A 51 12.10 -11.30 6.12
CA LYS A 51 11.58 -12.66 5.90
C LYS A 51 10.05 -12.63 5.82
N PRO A 52 9.42 -13.37 4.89
CA PRO A 52 7.97 -13.45 4.79
C PRO A 52 7.37 -14.15 6.01
N VAL A 53 6.38 -13.50 6.63
CA VAL A 53 5.67 -13.99 7.81
C VAL A 53 4.22 -14.35 7.52
N GLU A 54 3.62 -13.72 6.52
CA GLU A 54 2.22 -13.94 6.17
C GLU A 54 2.05 -13.78 4.66
N PHE A 55 1.28 -14.69 4.07
CA PHE A 55 0.82 -14.59 2.69
C PHE A 55 -0.70 -14.74 2.67
N VAL A 56 -1.40 -13.71 2.19
CA VAL A 56 -2.86 -13.66 2.14
C VAL A 56 -3.32 -13.48 0.71
N LYS A 57 -4.24 -14.33 0.26
CA LYS A 57 -5.05 -14.12 -0.93
C LYS A 57 -6.49 -13.85 -0.51
N SER A 58 -7.11 -12.83 -1.07
CA SER A 58 -8.50 -12.48 -0.79
C SER A 58 -9.17 -11.98 -2.05
N VAL A 59 -10.46 -12.26 -2.17
CA VAL A 59 -11.27 -11.91 -3.33
C VAL A 59 -12.52 -11.21 -2.84
N TYR A 60 -12.81 -10.05 -3.41
CA TYR A 60 -13.97 -9.23 -3.07
C TYR A 60 -14.78 -8.94 -4.33
N LEU A 61 -16.09 -8.77 -4.16
CA LEU A 61 -16.98 -8.39 -5.26
C LEU A 61 -16.71 -6.94 -5.67
N GLY A 62 -16.43 -6.72 -6.96
CA GLY A 62 -15.99 -5.43 -7.49
C GLY A 62 -17.08 -4.36 -7.49
N ASP A 63 -18.35 -4.76 -7.51
CA ASP A 63 -19.51 -3.88 -7.39
C ASP A 63 -19.80 -3.46 -5.94
N ARG A 64 -19.41 -4.28 -4.95
CA ARG A 64 -19.69 -4.03 -3.52
C ARG A 64 -18.51 -3.47 -2.74
N TYR A 65 -17.28 -3.60 -3.25
CA TYR A 65 -16.08 -3.22 -2.51
C TYR A 65 -15.30 -2.11 -3.20
N LYS A 66 -14.83 -1.14 -2.41
CA LYS A 66 -14.03 0.00 -2.90
C LYS A 66 -12.71 0.06 -2.14
N LEU A 67 -11.60 0.15 -2.88
CA LEU A 67 -10.30 0.42 -2.29
C LEU A 67 -10.12 1.94 -2.13
N ARG A 68 -10.04 2.41 -0.89
CA ARG A 68 -9.73 3.81 -0.56
C ARG A 68 -8.31 3.89 0.00
N ILE A 69 -7.44 4.64 -0.67
CA ILE A 69 -6.07 4.91 -0.23
C ILE A 69 -5.91 6.42 -0.06
N MET A 70 -5.45 6.83 1.12
CA MET A 70 -5.00 8.20 1.38
C MET A 70 -3.48 8.22 1.34
N LEU A 71 -2.91 8.81 0.30
CA LEU A 71 -1.47 9.01 0.19
C LEU A 71 -1.12 10.33 0.87
N LYS A 72 -0.19 10.28 1.82
CA LYS A 72 0.43 11.47 2.41
C LYS A 72 1.86 11.57 1.86
N PRO A 73 2.29 12.74 1.40
CA PRO A 73 3.70 12.95 1.11
C PRO A 73 4.53 12.66 2.36
N SER A 74 5.60 11.87 2.23
CA SER A 74 6.57 11.75 3.31
C SER A 74 7.33 13.08 3.43
N ALA A 75 7.30 13.68 4.62
CA ALA A 75 7.88 15.01 4.88
C ALA A 75 9.42 15.06 4.81
N GLN A 76 10.09 13.96 4.45
CA GLN A 76 11.55 13.88 4.48
C GLN A 76 12.22 14.61 3.30
N ASN A 77 11.55 14.77 2.15
CA ASN A 77 12.17 15.37 0.96
C ASN A 77 11.82 16.84 0.69
N ILE A 78 10.82 17.42 1.37
CA ILE A 78 10.41 18.83 1.12
C ILE A 78 11.21 19.80 2.00
N GLN A 79 11.54 19.42 3.24
CA GLN A 79 12.26 20.30 4.17
C GLN A 79 13.74 20.50 3.81
N GLU A 80 14.41 19.50 3.22
CA GLU A 80 15.81 19.60 2.80
C GLU A 80 15.98 20.54 1.60
N GLN A 81 15.06 20.49 0.63
CA GLN A 81 15.08 21.40 -0.53
C GLN A 81 14.76 22.85 -0.14
N GLU A 82 13.80 23.07 0.76
CA GLU A 82 13.50 24.43 1.24
C GLU A 82 14.60 25.01 2.15
N ARG A 83 15.27 24.18 2.97
CA ARG A 83 16.45 24.61 3.74
C ARG A 83 17.62 24.93 2.82
N GLY A 84 17.84 24.12 1.77
CA GLY A 84 18.85 24.35 0.75
C GLY A 84 18.62 25.66 -0.01
N MET A 85 17.41 25.90 -0.50
CA MET A 85 17.06 27.17 -1.18
C MET A 85 17.14 28.40 -0.26
N ARG A 86 16.74 28.29 1.02
CA ARG A 86 16.87 29.40 1.99
C ARG A 86 18.33 29.72 2.32
N LYS A 87 19.20 28.70 2.43
CA LYS A 87 20.66 28.91 2.60
C LYS A 87 21.27 29.55 1.35
N LEU A 88 20.90 29.12 0.15
CA LEU A 88 21.40 29.68 -1.10
C LEU A 88 20.98 31.16 -1.26
N LYS A 89 19.72 31.50 -0.96
CA LYS A 89 19.24 32.90 -0.99
C LYS A 89 19.97 33.79 0.03
N LYS A 90 20.22 33.30 1.25
CA LYS A 90 21.04 34.03 2.24
C LYS A 90 22.49 34.22 1.80
N ALA A 91 23.11 33.19 1.22
CA ALA A 91 24.48 33.26 0.74
C ALA A 91 24.63 34.21 -0.47
N VAL A 92 23.66 34.23 -1.38
CA VAL A 92 23.62 35.15 -2.52
C VAL A 92 23.39 36.59 -2.04
N PHE A 93 22.49 36.81 -1.06
CA PHE A 93 22.26 38.13 -0.47
C PHE A 93 23.54 38.72 0.14
N TRP A 94 24.32 37.91 0.88
CA TRP A 94 25.57 38.36 1.50
C TRP A 94 26.74 38.54 0.53
N LYS A 95 26.59 38.13 -0.74
CA LYS A 95 27.57 38.37 -1.82
C LYS A 95 27.29 39.65 -2.61
N ILE A 96 26.11 40.27 -2.40
CA ILE A 96 25.61 41.43 -3.15
C ILE A 96 25.59 42.71 -2.28
N CYS A 97 25.72 42.58 -0.96
CA CYS A 97 26.03 43.68 -0.04
C CYS A 97 27.53 43.73 0.24
#